data_AF-G5LQV1-F1
#
_entry.id   AF-G5LQV1-F1
#
_cell.length_a   1.000
_cell.length_b   1.000
_cell.length_c   1.000
_cell.angle_alpha   90.00
_cell.angle_beta   90.00
_cell.angle_gamma   90.00
#
_symmetry.space_group_name_H-M   'P 1'
#
loop_
_entity.id
_entity.type
_entity.pdbx_description
1 polymer ?
#
loop_
_entity_poly.entity_id
_entity_poly.type
_entity_poly.pdbx_seq_one_letter_code
_entity_poly.pdbx_strand_id
1 'polypeptide(L)'
;MLMDGGNVIQQGSPLSMLTSPENDFVQAFFGRSELGVRLLSLRSVGDYVRRHEQLSGDALVEEMTLRDALSMFVARRCDVLPVANQQGEPCGTLHFRDLLSETSPRETTV
;
A
#
# COMPACT_ATOMS: atom_id res chain seq x y z
N MET A 1 14.28 14.68 0.99
CA MET A 1 15.22 15.35 0.07
C MET A 1 15.93 14.27 -0.73
N LEU A 2 16.01 14.38 -2.06
CA LEU A 2 16.82 13.50 -2.91
C LEU A 2 18.03 14.29 -3.44
N MET A 3 19.22 13.72 -3.32
CA MET A 3 20.49 14.35 -3.71
C MET A 3 21.32 13.37 -4.55
N ASP A 4 22.03 13.92 -5.54
CA ASP A 4 23.02 13.19 -6.33
C ASP A 4 24.30 14.02 -6.44
N GLY A 5 25.45 13.43 -6.14
CA GLY A 5 26.76 14.08 -6.24
C GLY A 5 26.92 15.40 -5.45
N GLY A 6 26.11 15.64 -4.42
CA GLY A 6 26.10 16.90 -3.64
C GLY A 6 25.14 17.97 -4.16
N ASN A 7 24.43 17.71 -5.26
CA ASN A 7 23.36 18.57 -5.76
C ASN A 7 21.99 18.07 -5.31
N VAL A 8 21.12 18.99 -4.91
CA VAL A 8 19.71 18.69 -4.61
C VAL A 8 18.98 18.46 -5.92
N ILE A 9 18.44 17.26 -6.10
CA ILE A 9 17.71 16.88 -7.32
C ILE A 9 16.20 17.12 -7.16
N GLN A 10 15.62 16.83 -5.99
CA GLN A 10 14.22 17.15 -5.69
C GLN A 10 14.00 17.27 -4.17
N GLN A 11 13.13 18.20 -3.75
CA GLN A 11 12.72 18.39 -2.34
C GLN A 11 11.21 18.31 -2.18
N GLY A 12 10.74 17.63 -1.13
CA GLY A 12 9.32 17.33 -0.94
C GLY A 12 9.08 16.14 -0.01
N SER A 13 7.82 15.82 0.24
CA SER A 13 7.43 14.61 0.98
C SER A 13 7.79 13.36 0.14
N PRO A 14 8.03 12.19 0.77
CA PRO A 14 8.26 10.95 0.04
C PRO A 14 7.16 10.67 -0.99
N LEU A 15 5.91 10.96 -0.64
CA LEU A 15 4.76 10.84 -1.55
C LEU A 15 4.90 11.77 -2.77
N SER A 16 5.22 13.05 -2.58
CA SER A 16 5.35 14.01 -3.68
C SER A 16 6.54 13.72 -4.59
N MET A 17 7.64 13.19 -4.04
CA MET A 17 8.78 12.72 -4.83
C MET A 17 8.44 11.49 -5.69
N LEU A 18 7.39 10.76 -5.32
CA LEU A 18 6.92 9.56 -6.01
C LEU A 18 5.81 9.85 -7.01
N THR A 19 4.89 10.77 -6.71
CA THR A 19 3.74 11.10 -7.57
C THR A 19 4.06 12.15 -8.63
N SER A 20 5.16 12.88 -8.48
CA SER A 20 5.61 13.90 -9.45
C SER A 20 7.13 13.96 -9.50
N PRO A 21 7.80 12.92 -10.03
CA PRO A 21 9.25 12.91 -10.15
C PRO A 21 9.71 14.04 -11.09
N GLU A 22 10.71 14.81 -10.67
CA GLU A 22 11.21 15.96 -11.46
C GLU A 22 12.00 15.54 -12.71
N ASN A 23 12.60 14.34 -12.73
CA ASN A 23 13.36 13.85 -13.88
C ASN A 23 13.53 12.32 -13.91
N ASP A 24 14.09 11.81 -15.02
CA ASP A 24 14.37 10.39 -15.23
C ASP A 24 15.34 9.80 -14.20
N PHE A 25 16.19 10.62 -13.58
CA PHE A 25 17.05 10.18 -12.47
C PHE A 25 16.24 9.91 -11.19
N VAL A 26 15.26 10.76 -10.85
CA VAL A 26 14.32 10.47 -9.74
C VAL A 26 13.56 9.17 -10.04
N GLN A 27 13.10 9.00 -11.28
CA GLN A 27 12.38 7.80 -11.70
C GLN A 27 13.26 6.53 -11.68
N ALA A 28 14.55 6.64 -12.03
CA ALA A 28 15.52 5.55 -12.01
C ALA A 28 16.03 5.23 -10.60
N PHE A 29 16.19 6.23 -9.73
CA PHE A 29 16.59 6.08 -8.33
C PHE A 29 15.59 5.23 -7.53
N PHE A 30 14.30 5.35 -7.84
CA PHE A 30 13.26 4.49 -7.25
C PHE A 30 13.04 3.18 -8.02
N GLY A 31 13.63 3.03 -9.22
CA GLY A 31 13.62 1.82 -10.05
C GLY A 31 12.25 1.50 -10.66
N ARG A 32 12.16 1.47 -12.00
CA ARG A 32 10.92 1.08 -12.74
C ARG A 32 10.26 -0.23 -12.28
N SER A 33 11.00 -1.12 -11.63
CA SER A 33 10.55 -2.46 -11.21
C SER A 33 10.06 -2.56 -9.76
N GLU A 34 10.43 -1.63 -8.87
CA GLU A 34 10.08 -1.66 -7.44
C GLU A 34 9.11 -0.55 -7.01
N LEU A 35 8.87 0.43 -7.88
CA LEU A 35 7.98 1.58 -7.64
C LEU A 35 6.58 1.17 -7.15
N GLY A 36 5.95 0.18 -7.79
CA GLY A 36 4.63 -0.31 -7.39
C GLY A 36 4.62 -0.90 -5.99
N VAL A 37 5.66 -1.66 -5.63
CA VAL A 37 5.78 -2.32 -4.31
C VAL A 37 6.15 -1.32 -3.22
N ARG A 38 6.99 -0.32 -3.51
CA ARG A 38 7.31 0.76 -2.56
C ARG A 38 6.10 1.62 -2.22
N LEU A 39 5.20 1.88 -3.17
CA LEU A 39 3.94 2.58 -2.90
C LEU A 39 3.03 1.77 -1.97
N LEU A 40 3.04 0.44 -2.06
CA LEU A 40 2.30 -0.43 -1.13
C LEU A 40 2.86 -0.35 0.30
N SER A 41 4.15 -0.09 0.47
CA SER A 41 4.76 0.09 1.80
C SER A 41 4.28 1.37 2.52
N LEU A 42 3.77 2.34 1.77
CA LEU A 42 3.28 3.62 2.31
C LEU A 42 1.79 3.60 2.65
N ARG A 43 1.07 2.55 2.25
CA ARG A 43 -0.38 2.42 2.41
C ARG A 43 -0.70 1.36 3.47
N SER A 44 -1.73 1.61 4.26
CA SER A 44 -2.18 0.67 5.29
C SER A 44 -3.27 -0.25 4.76
N VAL A 45 -3.35 -1.46 5.33
CA VAL A 45 -4.46 -2.40 5.07
C VAL A 45 -5.79 -1.75 5.42
N GLY A 46 -5.87 -1.04 6.54
CA GLY A 46 -7.05 -0.35 7.06
C GLY A 46 -7.77 0.54 6.04
N ASP A 47 -7.02 1.17 5.14
CA ASP A 47 -7.57 2.10 4.14
C ASP A 47 -8.34 1.38 3.01
N TYR A 48 -8.05 0.10 2.79
CA TYR A 48 -8.59 -0.72 1.70
C TYR A 48 -9.48 -1.88 2.20
N VAL A 49 -9.80 -1.92 3.51
CA VAL A 49 -10.69 -2.94 4.08
C VAL A 49 -12.12 -2.75 3.59
N ARG A 50 -12.71 -3.82 3.06
CA ARG A 50 -14.14 -3.92 2.81
C ARG A 50 -14.84 -4.44 4.07
N ARG A 51 -15.53 -3.53 4.78
CA ARG A 51 -16.22 -3.85 6.04
C ARG A 51 -17.53 -4.62 5.88
N HIS A 52 -18.09 -4.65 4.67
CA HIS A 52 -19.34 -5.35 4.37
C HIS A 52 -19.18 -6.87 4.26
N GLU A 53 -17.94 -7.35 4.12
CA GLU A 53 -17.62 -8.77 3.98
C GLU A 53 -16.75 -9.19 5.16
N GLN A 54 -17.15 -10.25 5.86
CA GLN A 54 -16.37 -10.89 6.91
C GLN A 54 -15.98 -12.30 6.49
N LEU A 55 -14.72 -12.64 6.70
CA LEU A 55 -14.18 -13.96 6.43
C LEU A 55 -13.58 -14.51 7.73
N SER A 56 -13.73 -15.80 7.96
CA SER A 56 -13.09 -16.49 9.08
C SER A 56 -11.69 -16.97 8.67
N GLY A 57 -10.77 -17.01 9.63
CA GLY A 57 -9.41 -17.53 9.43
C GLY A 57 -8.35 -16.59 9.96
N ASP A 58 -7.11 -16.79 9.53
CA ASP A 58 -5.98 -15.99 9.98
C ASP A 58 -6.06 -14.57 9.40
N ALA A 59 -6.48 -13.62 10.22
CA ALA A 59 -6.65 -12.23 9.79
C ALA A 59 -5.33 -11.47 9.67
N LEU A 60 -5.28 -10.57 8.70
CA LEU A 60 -4.32 -9.48 8.65
C LEU A 60 -4.67 -8.45 9.72
N VAL A 61 -3.66 -7.75 10.23
CA VAL A 61 -3.86 -6.63 11.15
C VAL A 61 -4.00 -5.35 10.32
N GLU A 62 -4.96 -4.49 10.64
CA GLU A 62 -5.30 -3.32 9.81
C GLU A 62 -4.15 -2.30 9.69
N GLU A 63 -3.22 -2.27 10.65
CA GLU A 63 -2.01 -1.44 10.66
C GLU A 63 -0.91 -1.96 9.72
N MET A 64 -1.02 -3.20 9.22
CA MET A 64 -0.01 -3.73 8.30
C MET A 64 0.06 -2.88 7.04
N THR A 65 1.25 -2.82 6.45
CA THR A 65 1.40 -2.20 5.13
C THR A 65 0.78 -3.09 4.06
N LEU A 66 0.32 -2.49 2.96
CA LEU A 66 -0.15 -3.26 1.81
C LEU A 66 0.96 -4.15 1.21
N ARG A 67 2.24 -3.80 1.40
CA ARG A 67 3.37 -4.65 1.00
C ARG A 67 3.42 -5.94 1.80
N ASP A 68 3.23 -5.85 3.11
CA ASP A 68 3.26 -7.04 3.95
C ASP A 68 2.02 -7.90 3.69
N ALA A 69 0.86 -7.27 3.46
CA ALA A 69 -0.34 -7.97 2.98
C ALA A 69 -0.14 -8.67 1.63
N LEU A 70 0.57 -8.05 0.68
CA LEU A 70 0.93 -8.66 -0.60
C LEU A 70 1.74 -9.96 -0.39
N SER A 71 2.71 -9.91 0.52
CA SER A 71 3.51 -11.11 0.87
C SER A 71 2.61 -12.25 1.39
N MET A 72 1.59 -11.91 2.17
CA MET A 72 0.63 -12.87 2.71
C MET A 72 -0.28 -13.46 1.62
N PHE A 73 -0.76 -12.65 0.67
CA PHE A 73 -1.54 -13.14 -0.47
C PHE A 73 -0.74 -14.15 -1.30
N VAL A 74 0.54 -13.85 -1.58
CA VAL A 74 1.42 -14.75 -2.34
C VAL A 74 1.72 -16.03 -1.57
N ALA A 75 2.02 -15.93 -0.27
CA ALA A 75 2.32 -17.08 0.57
C ALA A 75 1.13 -18.02 0.71
N ARG A 76 -0.08 -17.48 0.85
CA ARG A 76 -1.32 -18.25 1.04
C ARG A 76 -2.02 -18.62 -0.27
N ARG A 77 -1.56 -18.07 -1.41
CA ARG A 77 -2.16 -18.25 -2.74
C ARG A 77 -3.68 -18.00 -2.73
N CYS A 78 -4.06 -16.88 -2.14
CA CYS A 78 -5.45 -16.47 -2.03
C CYS A 78 -5.62 -15.04 -2.56
N ASP A 79 -6.84 -14.70 -2.97
CA ASP A 79 -7.17 -13.37 -3.48
C ASP A 79 -7.89 -12.50 -2.46
N VAL A 80 -8.32 -13.09 -1.34
CA VAL A 80 -9.06 -12.42 -0.26
C VAL A 80 -8.51 -12.87 1.08
N LEU A 81 -8.27 -11.93 1.97
CA LEU A 81 -7.80 -12.17 3.33
C LEU A 81 -8.70 -11.48 4.35
N PRO A 82 -9.01 -12.12 5.49
CA PRO A 82 -9.70 -11.44 6.57
C PRO A 82 -8.80 -10.36 7.17
N VAL A 83 -9.42 -9.32 7.72
CA VAL A 83 -8.73 -8.24 8.43
C VAL A 83 -9.34 -8.09 9.81
N ALA A 84 -8.49 -7.93 10.81
CA ALA A 84 -8.83 -7.65 12.18
C ALA A 84 -8.26 -6.30 12.62
N ASN A 85 -8.93 -5.66 13.57
CA ASN A 85 -8.45 -4.44 14.21
C ASN A 85 -7.32 -4.75 15.21
N GLN A 86 -6.78 -3.71 15.85
CA GLN A 86 -5.75 -3.84 16.91
C GLN A 86 -6.16 -4.72 18.09
N GLN A 87 -7.45 -4.90 18.31
CA GLN A 87 -8.02 -5.69 19.41
C GLN A 87 -8.20 -7.17 19.00
N GLY A 88 -7.87 -7.52 17.76
CA GLY A 88 -8.04 -8.85 17.20
C GLY A 88 -9.47 -9.15 16.74
N GLU A 89 -10.35 -8.16 16.71
CA GLU A 89 -11.73 -8.34 16.26
C GLU A 89 -11.84 -8.24 14.73
N PRO A 90 -12.58 -9.14 14.06
CA PRO A 90 -12.76 -9.08 12.60
C PRO A 90 -13.43 -7.78 12.16
N CYS A 91 -12.73 -6.99 11.36
CA CYS A 91 -13.20 -5.69 10.87
C CYS A 91 -13.55 -5.67 9.39
N GLY A 92 -13.21 -6.73 8.64
CA GLY A 92 -13.63 -6.90 7.25
C GLY A 92 -12.72 -7.84 6.46
N THR A 93 -12.61 -7.59 5.16
CA THR A 93 -11.70 -8.31 4.26
C THR A 93 -10.88 -7.36 3.40
N LEU A 94 -9.68 -7.79 3.03
CA LEU A 94 -8.83 -7.15 2.03
C LEU A 94 -8.81 -8.03 0.78
N HIS A 95 -9.03 -7.42 -0.38
CA HIS A 95 -8.94 -8.10 -1.67
C HIS A 95 -7.63 -7.75 -2.36
N PHE A 96 -7.01 -8.72 -3.01
CA PHE A 96 -5.75 -8.55 -3.76
C PHE A 96 -5.87 -7.46 -4.84
N ARG A 97 -7.02 -7.41 -5.54
CA ARG A 97 -7.29 -6.40 -6.57
C ARG A 97 -7.27 -4.97 -6.02
N ASP A 98 -7.63 -4.79 -4.75
CA ASP A 98 -7.72 -3.46 -4.13
C ASP A 98 -6.33 -2.90 -3.83
N LEU A 99 -5.28 -3.74 -3.80
CA LEU A 99 -3.89 -3.28 -3.71
C LEU A 99 -3.48 -2.38 -4.89
N LEU A 100 -4.11 -2.58 -6.05
CA LEU A 100 -3.82 -1.86 -7.29
C LEU A 100 -4.68 -0.61 -7.46
N SER A 101 -5.69 -0.40 -6.60
CA SER A 101 -6.55 0.77 -6.65
C SER A 101 -5.79 2.02 -6.19
N GLU A 102 -5.91 3.11 -6.93
CA GLU A 102 -5.34 4.42 -6.56
C GLU A 102 -6.21 5.18 -5.55
N THR A 103 -7.50 4.83 -5.49
CA THR A 103 -8.50 5.45 -4.61
C THR A 103 -8.82 4.49 -3.47
N SER A 104 -8.61 4.92 -2.23
CA SER A 104 -9.10 4.19 -1.07
C SER A 104 -10.63 4.18 -1.13
N PRO A 105 -11.32 3.04 -0.91
CA PRO A 105 -12.79 2.96 -0.95
C PRO A 105 -13.49 3.88 0.07
N ARG A 106 -12.73 4.49 1.00
CA ARG A 106 -13.21 5.53 1.93
C ARG A 106 -13.52 6.88 1.26
N GLU A 107 -13.05 7.15 0.04
CA GLU A 107 -13.28 8.44 -0.64
C GLU A 107 -14.56 8.50 -1.50
N THR A 108 -15.31 7.40 -1.64
CA THR A 108 -16.61 7.43 -2.34
C THR A 108 -17.75 7.73 -1.37
N THR A 109 -17.79 8.94 -0.82
CA THR A 109 -19.01 9.53 -0.26
C THR A 109 -18.91 11.05 -0.33
N VAL A 110 -19.37 11.62 -1.45
CA VAL A 110 -20.02 12.95 -1.54
C VAL A 110 -20.90 12.97 -2.77
#